data_AF-A0A0D0DVE4-F1
#
_entry.id   AF-A0A0D0DVE4-F1
#
_cell.length_a   1.000
_cell.length_b   1.000
_cell.length_c   1.000
_cell.angle_alpha   90.00
_cell.angle_beta   90.00
_cell.angle_gamma   90.00
#
_symmetry.space_group_name_H-M   'P 1'
#
loop_
_entity.id
_entity.type
_entity.pdbx_description
1 polymer ?
#
loop_
_entity_poly.entity_id
_entity_poly.type
_entity_poly.pdbx_seq_one_letter_code
_entity_poly.pdbx_strand_id
1 'polypeptide(L)'
;MTWSRVRRVSLGCYRGLAVLKPTTTESSEIQNIALDLPEIPPTPIRRTLHIRHEDLETRVRPLLSCHWHVGHVGRGVHGLEVLSINKLYSFKDFRSAVEFFDALADVQDEEDHHAHVIVDYSNVYISVHTHVAFQPISSATGESKPIKVPGLTNRDVRFAVKSEKLHQKFLEDQRAVTKVPAESARLQEWSMECLRQRYPPSRPQDVRKVEKS
;
A
#
# COMPACT_ATOMS: atom_id res chain seq x y z
N MET A 1 21.11 6.28 37.03
CA MET A 1 20.42 6.79 35.83
C MET A 1 21.41 7.61 35.03
N THR A 2 22.08 6.97 34.08
CA THR A 2 23.22 7.54 33.34
C THR A 2 22.78 7.90 31.92
N TRP A 3 22.88 9.17 31.57
CA TRP A 3 22.58 9.69 30.24
C TRP A 3 23.73 9.38 29.28
N SER A 4 23.42 8.66 28.20
CA SER A 4 24.38 8.28 27.16
C SER A 4 24.63 9.43 26.18
N ARG A 5 25.93 9.62 25.94
CA ARG A 5 26.61 10.60 25.07
C ARG A 5 26.07 10.57 23.62
N VAL A 6 25.48 11.67 23.16
CA VAL A 6 25.21 11.91 21.73
C VAL A 6 26.50 12.40 21.07
N ARG A 7 27.03 11.63 20.11
CA ARG A 7 28.17 12.03 19.28
C ARG A 7 27.67 13.01 18.19
N ARG A 8 28.16 14.25 18.21
CA ARG A 8 28.07 15.18 17.08
C ARG A 8 28.89 14.64 15.92
N VAL A 9 28.26 14.42 14.77
CA VAL A 9 28.95 14.22 13.49
C VAL A 9 29.13 15.59 12.84
N SER A 10 30.37 15.89 12.49
CA SER A 10 30.82 17.11 11.83
C SER A 10 30.28 17.17 10.40
N LEU A 11 29.56 18.24 10.05
CA LEU A 11 29.16 18.53 8.68
C LEU A 11 30.37 19.01 7.89
N GLY A 12 30.82 18.18 6.94
CA GLY A 12 31.84 18.50 5.97
C GLY A 12 31.33 19.49 4.92
N CYS A 13 32.19 20.43 4.59
CA CYS A 13 32.00 21.53 3.65
C CYS A 13 31.89 21.00 2.20
N TYR A 14 30.70 21.08 1.58
CA TYR A 14 30.54 20.81 0.14
C TYR A 14 30.85 22.08 -0.66
N ARG A 15 32.00 22.08 -1.34
CA ARG A 15 32.37 23.08 -2.35
C ARG A 15 31.76 22.71 -3.71
N GLY A 16 31.10 23.70 -4.32
CA GLY A 16 31.02 23.88 -5.78
C GLY A 16 30.13 22.89 -6.55
N LEU A 17 28.82 23.13 -6.54
CA LEU A 17 27.92 22.63 -7.58
C LEU A 17 27.52 23.80 -8.49
N ALA A 18 27.76 23.61 -9.79
CA ALA A 18 27.40 24.55 -10.83
C ALA A 18 25.89 24.76 -10.87
N VAL A 19 25.46 26.02 -10.91
CA VAL A 19 24.06 26.44 -11.06
C VAL A 19 23.63 26.13 -12.50
N LEU A 20 23.06 24.95 -12.71
CA LEU A 20 22.33 24.64 -13.94
C LEU A 20 21.00 25.40 -13.88
N LYS A 21 20.76 26.25 -14.89
CA LYS A 21 19.50 26.99 -15.05
C LYS A 21 18.35 26.01 -15.25
N PRO A 22 17.21 26.15 -14.56
CA PRO A 22 16.04 25.34 -14.82
C PRO A 22 15.48 25.67 -16.20
N THR A 23 15.45 24.67 -17.08
CA THR A 23 14.73 24.70 -18.35
C THR A 23 13.23 24.67 -18.06
N THR A 24 12.64 25.86 -17.93
CA THR A 24 11.19 26.05 -17.93
C THR A 24 10.69 25.80 -19.34
N THR A 25 10.11 24.63 -19.63
CA THR A 25 9.05 24.43 -20.64
C THR A 25 8.63 22.97 -20.56
N GLU A 26 7.51 22.69 -19.90
CA GLU A 26 6.53 21.71 -20.38
C GLU A 26 5.22 21.96 -19.62
N SER A 27 4.31 22.62 -20.34
CA SER A 27 2.93 22.84 -19.93
C SER A 27 2.27 21.47 -19.78
N SER A 28 1.96 21.11 -18.53
CA SER A 28 1.31 19.86 -18.17
C SER A 28 -0.11 19.82 -18.75
N GLU A 29 -0.27 19.20 -19.91
CA GLU A 29 -1.53 18.56 -20.28
C GLU A 29 -1.74 17.42 -19.28
N ILE A 30 -2.52 17.69 -18.23
CA ILE A 30 -3.05 16.66 -17.34
C ILE A 30 -4.06 15.88 -18.18
N GLN A 31 -3.58 14.89 -18.93
CA GLN A 31 -4.44 13.91 -19.57
C GLN A 31 -5.18 13.20 -18.43
N ASN A 32 -6.51 13.31 -18.43
CA ASN A 32 -7.41 12.49 -17.61
C ASN A 32 -7.27 11.04 -18.07
N ILE A 33 -6.19 10.37 -17.66
CA ILE A 33 -6.05 8.94 -17.77
C ILE A 33 -7.09 8.38 -16.80
N ALA A 34 -8.17 7.83 -17.35
CA ALA A 34 -9.16 7.11 -16.55
C ALA A 34 -8.41 6.06 -15.71
N LEU A 35 -8.42 6.25 -14.39
CA LEU A 35 -7.76 5.35 -13.46
C LEU A 35 -8.40 3.97 -13.60
N ASP A 36 -7.64 3.00 -14.09
CA ASP A 36 -8.05 1.60 -14.14
C ASP A 36 -7.93 1.00 -12.72
N LEU A 37 -8.91 1.35 -11.87
CA LEU A 37 -9.01 0.82 -10.52
C LEU A 37 -9.59 -0.60 -10.56
N PRO A 38 -9.08 -1.52 -9.72
CA PRO A 38 -9.62 -2.86 -9.67
C PRO A 38 -11.03 -2.86 -9.07
N GLU A 39 -11.82 -3.88 -9.39
CA GLU A 39 -13.10 -4.10 -8.73
C GLU A 39 -12.90 -4.26 -7.22
N ILE A 40 -13.75 -3.60 -6.43
CA ILE A 40 -13.69 -3.66 -4.97
C ILE A 40 -14.00 -5.10 -4.53
N PRO A 41 -13.07 -5.82 -3.87
CA PRO A 41 -13.33 -7.17 -3.36
C PRO A 41 -14.55 -7.20 -2.44
N PRO A 42 -15.31 -8.30 -2.31
CA PRO A 42 -16.41 -8.37 -1.36
C PRO A 42 -15.93 -8.20 0.09
N THR A 43 -16.77 -7.62 0.95
CA THR A 43 -16.47 -7.49 2.38
C THR A 43 -16.31 -8.88 3.00
N PRO A 44 -15.23 -9.17 3.72
CA PRO A 44 -15.03 -10.47 4.33
C PRO A 44 -16.07 -10.72 5.43
N ILE A 45 -16.90 -11.76 5.24
CA ILE A 45 -17.98 -12.15 6.17
C ILE A 45 -17.43 -12.80 7.44
N ARG A 46 -16.22 -13.38 7.36
CA ARG A 46 -15.57 -14.13 8.45
C ARG A 46 -14.12 -13.69 8.58
N ARG A 47 -13.31 -14.51 9.26
CA ARG A 47 -11.86 -14.40 9.38
C ARG A 47 -11.22 -13.81 8.12
N THR A 48 -10.46 -12.74 8.31
CA THR A 48 -9.78 -12.05 7.22
C THR A 48 -8.59 -12.90 6.76
N LEU A 49 -8.71 -13.48 5.57
CA LEU A 49 -7.65 -14.27 4.96
C LEU A 49 -6.61 -13.35 4.30
N HIS A 50 -5.36 -13.79 4.28
CA HIS A 50 -4.34 -13.14 3.44
C HIS A 50 -4.78 -13.11 1.98
N ILE A 51 -4.34 -12.07 1.26
CA ILE A 51 -4.45 -12.05 -0.21
C ILE A 51 -3.78 -13.30 -0.78
N ARG A 52 -4.35 -13.83 -1.86
CA ARG A 52 -3.80 -15.00 -2.56
C ARG A 52 -2.93 -14.55 -3.73
N HIS A 53 -2.18 -15.48 -4.28
CA HIS A 53 -1.29 -15.20 -5.41
C HIS A 53 -2.06 -14.67 -6.62
N GLU A 54 -3.23 -15.23 -6.91
CA GLU A 54 -4.12 -14.82 -7.99
C GLU A 54 -4.69 -13.40 -7.82
N ASP A 55 -4.77 -12.91 -6.58
CA ASP A 55 -5.26 -11.57 -6.28
C ASP A 55 -4.18 -10.51 -6.58
N LEU A 56 -2.90 -10.89 -6.69
CA LEU A 56 -1.80 -9.95 -6.91
C LEU A 56 -1.92 -9.23 -8.26
N GLU A 57 -2.17 -9.99 -9.32
CA GLU A 57 -2.24 -9.45 -10.68
C GLU A 57 -3.57 -8.73 -10.94
N THR A 58 -4.67 -9.23 -10.37
CA THR A 58 -6.02 -8.72 -10.64
C THR A 58 -6.43 -7.55 -9.75
N ARG A 59 -5.84 -7.44 -8.54
CA ARG A 59 -6.25 -6.42 -7.55
C ARG A 59 -5.11 -5.54 -7.10
N VAL A 60 -3.93 -6.10 -6.85
CA VAL A 60 -2.82 -5.31 -6.31
C VAL A 60 -2.09 -4.55 -7.42
N ARG A 61 -1.78 -5.17 -8.56
CA ARG A 61 -1.10 -4.50 -9.68
C ARG A 61 -1.83 -3.24 -10.17
N PRO A 62 -3.15 -3.21 -10.35
CA PRO A 62 -3.86 -1.98 -10.71
C PRO A 62 -3.66 -0.84 -9.69
N LEU A 63 -3.63 -1.16 -8.39
CA LEU A 63 -3.31 -0.17 -7.36
C LEU A 63 -1.87 0.33 -7.47
N LEU A 64 -0.92 -0.55 -7.77
CA LEU A 64 0.47 -0.16 -8.00
C LEU A 64 0.60 0.80 -9.20
N SER A 65 -0.15 0.57 -10.28
CA SER A 65 -0.26 1.50 -11.41
C SER A 65 -0.80 2.87 -10.99
N CYS A 66 -1.60 2.92 -9.91
CA CYS A 66 -2.06 4.15 -9.26
C CYS A 66 -1.06 4.67 -8.21
N HIS A 67 0.23 4.34 -8.32
CA HIS A 67 1.33 4.79 -7.44
C HIS A 67 1.21 4.35 -5.98
N TRP A 68 0.40 3.33 -5.68
CA TRP A 68 0.59 2.59 -4.45
C TRP A 68 1.90 1.80 -4.53
N HIS A 69 2.45 1.49 -3.36
CA HIS A 69 3.61 0.62 -3.24
C HIS A 69 3.51 -0.23 -1.99
N VAL A 70 4.31 -1.29 -1.94
CA VAL A 70 4.42 -2.15 -0.77
C VAL A 70 5.49 -1.56 0.16
N GLY A 71 5.32 -1.72 1.47
CA GLY A 71 6.35 -1.40 2.45
C GLY A 71 6.42 -2.43 3.56
N HIS A 72 7.31 -2.19 4.52
CA HIS A 72 7.50 -3.06 5.69
C HIS A 72 7.02 -2.34 6.95
N VAL A 73 6.23 -3.03 7.77
CA VAL A 73 5.66 -2.47 9.00
C VAL A 73 6.63 -2.58 10.20
N GLY A 74 7.63 -3.45 10.13
CA GLY A 74 8.61 -3.63 11.20
C GLY A 74 9.23 -5.02 11.22
N ARG A 75 9.65 -5.47 12.41
CA ARG A 75 10.21 -6.82 12.58
C ARG A 75 9.11 -7.85 12.32
N GLY A 76 9.42 -8.82 11.47
CA GLY A 76 8.49 -9.88 11.10
C GLY A 76 7.95 -10.67 12.30
N VAL A 77 6.77 -11.27 12.12
CA VAL A 77 6.12 -12.15 13.10
C VAL A 77 6.36 -13.59 12.68
N HIS A 78 6.86 -14.44 13.57
CA HIS A 78 7.26 -15.83 13.25
C HIS A 78 8.29 -15.94 12.11
N GLY A 79 9.18 -14.95 11.97
CA GLY A 79 10.16 -14.91 10.88
C GLY A 79 9.57 -14.55 9.51
N LEU A 80 8.27 -14.23 9.44
CA LEU A 80 7.61 -13.75 8.24
C LEU A 80 7.54 -12.23 8.24
N GLU A 81 7.93 -11.62 7.13
CA GLU A 81 7.80 -10.18 6.95
C GLU A 81 6.32 -9.76 6.98
N VAL A 82 6.08 -8.61 7.60
CA VAL A 82 4.77 -7.95 7.61
C VAL A 82 4.81 -6.81 6.60
N LEU A 83 4.05 -7.00 5.53
CA LEU A 83 3.92 -6.05 4.44
C LEU A 83 2.73 -5.11 4.68
N SER A 84 2.86 -3.86 4.22
CA SER A 84 1.79 -2.87 4.10
C SER A 84 1.65 -2.40 2.67
N ILE A 85 0.50 -1.81 2.33
CA ILE A 85 0.33 -1.04 1.10
C ILE A 85 0.25 0.44 1.46
N ASN A 86 1.03 1.24 0.75
CA ASN A 86 1.34 2.61 1.11
C ASN A 86 1.12 3.56 -0.07
N LYS A 87 0.71 4.79 0.21
CA LYS A 87 0.66 5.87 -0.79
C LYS A 87 0.82 7.24 -0.15
N LEU A 88 1.43 8.15 -0.90
CA LEU A 88 1.47 9.58 -0.59
C LEU A 88 0.49 10.31 -1.50
N TYR A 89 -0.53 10.93 -0.91
CA TYR A 89 -1.42 11.86 -1.59
C TYR A 89 -0.90 13.28 -1.47
N SER A 90 -1.09 14.08 -2.50
CA SER A 90 -0.67 15.48 -2.54
C SER A 90 -1.83 16.38 -2.91
N PHE A 91 -1.92 17.51 -2.19
CA PHE A 91 -2.98 18.48 -2.30
C PHE A 91 -2.40 19.87 -2.61
N LYS A 92 -3.25 20.78 -3.09
CA LYS A 92 -2.85 22.16 -3.38
C LYS A 92 -2.48 22.93 -2.12
N ASP A 93 -3.13 22.63 -1.00
CA ASP A 93 -2.95 23.31 0.27
C ASP A 93 -3.23 22.39 1.47
N PHE A 94 -2.91 22.90 2.66
CA PHE A 94 -3.15 22.21 3.93
C PHE A 94 -4.63 21.93 4.18
N ARG A 95 -5.51 22.88 3.82
CA ARG A 95 -6.95 22.74 4.05
C ARG A 95 -7.51 21.53 3.30
N SER A 96 -7.13 21.36 2.05
CA SER A 96 -7.57 20.22 1.24
C SER A 96 -7.01 18.88 1.72
N ALA A 97 -5.78 18.87 2.26
CA ALA A 97 -5.23 17.68 2.89
C ALA A 97 -6.00 17.29 4.17
N VAL A 98 -6.37 18.26 5.00
CA VAL A 98 -7.17 18.00 6.22
C VAL A 98 -8.58 17.53 5.88
N GLU A 99 -9.25 18.15 4.91
CA GLU A 99 -10.59 17.72 4.48
C GLU A 99 -10.56 16.32 3.83
N PHE A 100 -9.49 15.96 3.11
CA PHE A 100 -9.31 14.59 2.64
C PHE A 100 -9.08 13.61 3.79
N PHE A 101 -8.27 13.99 4.78
CA PHE A 101 -8.03 13.17 5.98
C PHE A 101 -9.31 12.92 6.78
N ASP A 102 -10.16 13.94 6.93
CA ASP A 102 -11.46 13.84 7.59
C ASP A 102 -12.38 12.86 6.84
N ALA A 103 -12.53 13.04 5.52
CA ALA A 103 -13.32 12.11 4.70
C ALA A 103 -12.73 10.69 4.62
N LEU A 104 -11.43 10.52 4.85
CA LEU A 104 -10.79 9.20 4.94
C LEU A 104 -11.20 8.48 6.24
N ALA A 105 -11.55 9.20 7.30
CA ALA A 105 -12.05 8.59 8.54
C ALA A 105 -13.34 7.80 8.28
N ASP A 106 -14.26 8.34 7.47
CA ASP A 106 -15.48 7.63 7.05
C ASP A 106 -15.15 6.32 6.31
N VAL A 107 -14.08 6.30 5.51
CA VAL A 107 -13.63 5.08 4.81
C VAL A 107 -13.10 4.05 5.81
N GLN A 108 -12.37 4.47 6.85
CA GLN A 108 -11.90 3.57 7.91
C GLN A 108 -13.06 2.95 8.68
N ASP A 109 -14.05 3.77 9.02
CA ASP A 109 -15.24 3.35 9.76
C ASP A 109 -16.11 2.39 8.94
N GLU A 110 -16.35 2.69 7.66
CA GLU A 110 -17.14 1.83 6.76
C GLU A 110 -16.47 0.46 6.54
N GLU A 111 -15.13 0.42 6.47
CA GLU A 111 -14.37 -0.82 6.30
C GLU A 111 -14.10 -1.56 7.62
N ASP A 112 -14.39 -0.95 8.77
CA ASP A 112 -13.93 -1.42 10.09
C ASP A 112 -12.43 -1.77 10.01
N HIS A 113 -11.65 -0.87 9.42
CA HIS A 113 -10.25 -1.12 9.08
C HIS A 113 -9.45 0.18 9.08
N HIS A 114 -8.48 0.27 9.99
CA HIS A 114 -7.77 1.51 10.27
C HIS A 114 -6.39 1.51 9.61
N ALA A 115 -6.05 2.60 8.94
CA ALA A 115 -4.73 2.84 8.40
C ALA A 115 -3.87 3.66 9.37
N HIS A 116 -2.56 3.55 9.23
CA HIS A 116 -1.64 4.53 9.80
C HIS A 116 -1.55 5.72 8.84
N VAL A 117 -1.90 6.91 9.32
CA VAL A 117 -1.98 8.12 8.50
C VAL A 117 -1.11 9.22 9.09
N ILE A 118 -0.31 9.86 8.23
CA ILE A 118 0.52 11.02 8.57
C ILE A 118 0.12 12.18 7.65
N VAL A 119 -0.27 13.31 8.25
CA VAL A 119 -0.53 14.55 7.51
C VAL A 119 0.69 15.46 7.66
N ASP A 120 1.30 15.82 6.53
CA ASP A 120 2.43 16.75 6.45
C ASP A 120 2.11 17.87 5.47
N TYR A 121 1.66 19.00 6.04
CA TYR A 121 1.16 20.16 5.31
C TYR A 121 0.14 19.75 4.23
N SER A 122 0.50 19.88 2.95
CA SER A 122 -0.37 19.55 1.82
C SER A 122 -0.24 18.11 1.35
N ASN A 123 0.29 17.20 2.17
CA ASN A 123 0.45 15.79 1.83
C ASN A 123 -0.15 14.89 2.90
N VAL A 124 -0.73 13.77 2.47
CA VAL A 124 -1.27 12.73 3.35
C VAL A 124 -0.64 11.40 2.98
N TYR A 125 0.18 10.86 3.88
CA TYR A 125 0.76 9.54 3.73
C TYR A 125 -0.12 8.50 4.42
N ILE A 126 -0.46 7.44 3.69
CA ILE A 126 -1.22 6.30 4.18
C ILE A 126 -0.32 5.07 4.15
N SER A 127 -0.38 4.28 5.23
CA SER A 127 0.14 2.92 5.28
C SER A 127 -0.90 2.02 5.93
N VAL A 128 -1.36 0.99 5.20
CA VAL A 128 -2.41 0.09 5.69
C VAL A 128 -1.97 -1.37 5.57
N HIS A 129 -2.27 -2.14 6.62
CA HIS A 129 -2.09 -3.58 6.68
C HIS A 129 -3.06 -4.16 7.70
N THR A 130 -3.37 -5.46 7.59
CA THR A 130 -4.24 -6.14 8.55
C THR A 130 -3.43 -6.72 9.70
N HIS A 131 -3.68 -6.23 10.93
CA HIS A 131 -3.02 -6.73 12.15
C HIS A 131 -3.41 -8.17 12.52
N VAL A 132 -4.64 -8.59 12.18
CA VAL A 132 -5.16 -9.92 12.47
C VAL A 132 -5.67 -10.57 11.19
N ALA A 133 -4.78 -11.31 10.54
CA ALA A 133 -5.12 -12.08 9.36
C ALA A 133 -4.72 -13.54 9.51
N PHE A 134 -5.27 -14.37 8.63
CA PHE A 134 -5.12 -15.82 8.70
C PHE A 134 -4.52 -16.36 7.41
N GLN A 135 -3.43 -17.11 7.55
CA GLN A 135 -2.83 -17.83 6.44
C GLN A 135 -3.47 -19.22 6.34
N PRO A 136 -4.05 -19.61 5.19
CA PRO A 136 -4.45 -20.99 4.97
C PRO A 136 -3.18 -21.85 4.90
N ILE A 137 -3.11 -22.89 5.72
CA ILE A 137 -2.04 -23.87 5.64
C ILE A 137 -2.65 -25.13 5.03
N SER A 138 -2.14 -25.58 3.90
CA SER A 138 -2.42 -26.93 3.43
C SER A 138 -1.48 -27.87 4.20
N SER A 139 -1.99 -28.60 5.19
CA SER A 139 -1.23 -29.70 5.78
C SER A 139 -1.47 -30.95 4.95
N ALA A 140 -0.41 -31.75 4.75
CA ALA A 140 -0.53 -33.03 4.04
C ALA A 140 -1.47 -34.05 4.76
N THR A 141 -1.83 -33.77 6.01
CA THR A 141 -2.64 -34.63 6.89
C THR A 141 -4.10 -34.19 7.01
N GLY A 142 -4.51 -33.11 6.33
CA GLY A 142 -5.91 -32.64 6.28
C GLY A 142 -6.40 -31.88 7.52
N GLU A 143 -5.73 -32.00 8.67
CA GLU A 143 -5.95 -31.13 9.81
C GLU A 143 -5.08 -29.88 9.70
N SER A 144 -5.70 -28.73 9.50
CA SER A 144 -4.98 -27.47 9.48
C SER A 144 -5.69 -26.40 10.31
N LYS A 145 -5.01 -25.92 11.34
CA LYS A 145 -5.42 -24.73 12.08
C LYS A 145 -4.79 -23.52 11.38
N PRO A 146 -5.59 -22.53 10.93
CA PRO A 146 -5.02 -21.34 10.31
C PRO A 146 -4.15 -20.58 11.32
N ILE A 147 -2.95 -20.19 10.91
CA ILE A 147 -2.06 -19.38 11.76
C ILE A 147 -2.48 -17.92 11.64
N LYS A 148 -2.62 -17.28 12.81
CA LYS A 148 -2.87 -15.84 12.93
C LYS A 148 -1.56 -15.08 12.74
N VAL A 149 -1.41 -14.37 11.62
CA VAL A 149 -0.24 -13.56 11.29
C VAL A 149 -0.68 -12.26 10.63
N PRO A 150 -0.13 -11.09 11.01
CA PRO A 150 -0.37 -9.85 10.27
C PRO A 150 0.02 -9.97 8.79
N GLY A 151 -0.63 -9.20 7.94
CA GLY A 151 -0.33 -9.19 6.51
C GLY A 151 -1.37 -8.45 5.69
N LEU A 152 -1.22 -8.51 4.38
CA LEU A 152 -2.14 -7.91 3.44
C LEU A 152 -3.35 -8.82 3.22
N THR A 153 -4.52 -8.22 3.20
CA THR A 153 -5.80 -8.88 2.96
C THR A 153 -6.65 -8.08 1.99
N ASN A 154 -7.82 -8.62 1.63
CA ASN A 154 -8.77 -7.88 0.82
C ASN A 154 -9.31 -6.62 1.52
N ARG A 155 -9.25 -6.49 2.86
CA ARG A 155 -9.61 -5.23 3.53
C ARG A 155 -8.65 -4.10 3.16
N ASP A 156 -7.35 -4.40 3.09
CA ASP A 156 -6.32 -3.43 2.69
C ASP A 156 -6.54 -2.96 1.24
N VAL A 157 -6.85 -3.90 0.34
CA VAL A 157 -7.19 -3.59 -1.07
C VAL A 157 -8.44 -2.72 -1.15
N ARG A 158 -9.52 -3.09 -0.43
CA ARG A 158 -10.77 -2.32 -0.41
C ARG A 158 -10.54 -0.89 0.07
N PHE A 159 -9.81 -0.73 1.17
CA PHE A 159 -9.43 0.57 1.71
C PHE A 159 -8.68 1.41 0.69
N ALA A 160 -7.67 0.83 0.03
CA ALA A 160 -6.88 1.51 -0.99
C ALA A 160 -7.74 1.97 -2.19
N VAL A 161 -8.63 1.10 -2.72
CA VAL A 161 -9.53 1.46 -3.83
C VAL A 161 -10.48 2.60 -3.44
N LYS A 162 -11.04 2.57 -2.23
CA LYS A 162 -11.93 3.63 -1.73
C LYS A 162 -11.18 4.95 -1.53
N SER A 163 -9.94 4.88 -1.04
CA SER A 163 -9.07 6.04 -0.88
C SER A 163 -8.74 6.69 -2.23
N GLU A 164 -8.49 5.89 -3.28
CA GLU A 164 -8.33 6.41 -4.65
C GLU A 164 -9.58 7.09 -5.17
N LYS A 165 -10.75 6.46 -5.01
CA LYS A 165 -12.03 7.06 -5.43
C LYS A 165 -12.30 8.37 -4.70
N LEU A 166 -11.96 8.46 -3.42
CA LEU A 166 -12.05 9.69 -2.65
C LEU A 166 -11.09 10.75 -3.21
N HIS A 167 -9.82 10.39 -3.44
CA HIS A 167 -8.81 11.30 -3.98
C HIS A 167 -9.18 11.81 -5.38
N GLN A 168 -9.81 10.98 -6.21
CA GLN A 168 -10.28 11.37 -7.53
C GLN A 168 -11.30 12.51 -7.47
N LYS A 169 -12.21 12.52 -6.48
CA LYS A 169 -13.13 13.66 -6.28
C LYS A 169 -12.37 14.95 -6.01
N PHE A 170 -11.32 14.89 -5.19
CA PHE A 170 -10.46 16.05 -4.93
C PHE A 170 -9.65 16.47 -6.17
N LEU A 171 -9.30 15.55 -7.07
CA LEU A 171 -8.66 15.89 -8.34
C LEU A 171 -9.65 16.61 -9.27
N GLU A 172 -10.88 16.12 -9.37
CA GLU A 172 -11.97 16.72 -10.17
C GLU A 172 -12.31 18.14 -9.71
N ASP A 173 -12.35 18.36 -8.39
CA ASP A 173 -12.54 19.68 -7.78
C ASP A 173 -11.29 20.59 -7.90
N GLN A 174 -10.21 20.09 -8.51
CA GLN A 174 -8.92 20.76 -8.60
C GLN A 174 -8.36 21.15 -7.21
N ARG A 175 -8.45 20.25 -6.25
CA ARG A 175 -7.95 20.41 -4.87
C ARG A 175 -6.77 19.50 -4.56
N ALA A 176 -6.64 18.41 -5.32
CA ALA A 176 -5.52 17.49 -5.31
C ALA A 176 -4.57 17.71 -6.49
N VAL A 177 -3.37 17.13 -6.39
CA VAL A 177 -2.38 17.06 -7.47
C VAL A 177 -1.78 15.67 -7.53
N THR A 178 -1.64 15.11 -8.74
CA THR A 178 -0.93 13.84 -8.92
C THR A 178 0.57 14.12 -8.98
N LYS A 179 1.30 13.70 -7.95
CA LYS A 179 2.77 13.66 -7.98
C LYS A 179 3.20 12.22 -8.20
N VAL A 180 3.84 11.96 -9.33
CA VAL A 180 4.44 10.66 -9.63
C VAL A 180 5.90 10.70 -9.19
N PRO A 181 6.33 9.88 -8.22
CA PRO A 181 7.75 9.78 -7.90
C PRO A 181 8.55 9.31 -9.12
N ALA A 182 9.73 9.88 -9.35
CA ALA A 182 10.59 9.48 -10.46
C ALA A 182 10.92 7.98 -10.46
N GLU A 183 10.99 7.39 -9.26
CA GLU A 183 11.28 5.97 -9.05
C GLU A 183 10.03 5.07 -9.05
N SER A 184 8.85 5.59 -9.42
CA SER A 184 7.58 4.86 -9.31
C SER A 184 7.63 3.50 -10.02
N ALA A 185 8.17 3.42 -11.24
CA ALA A 185 8.24 2.15 -11.98
C ALA A 185 9.08 1.09 -11.25
N ARG A 186 10.28 1.48 -10.79
CA ARG A 186 11.17 0.61 -10.02
C ARG A 186 10.51 0.16 -8.70
N LEU A 187 9.81 1.08 -8.03
CA LEU A 187 9.13 0.80 -6.77
C LEU A 187 7.94 -0.15 -6.97
N GLN A 188 7.22 -0.05 -8.09
CA GLN A 188 6.14 -0.97 -8.45
C GLN A 188 6.67 -2.38 -8.73
N GLU A 189 7.77 -2.50 -9.49
CA GLU A 189 8.42 -3.80 -9.75
C GLU A 189 8.90 -4.46 -8.46
N TRP A 190 9.61 -3.70 -7.62
CA TRP A 190 10.06 -4.18 -6.31
C TRP A 190 8.89 -4.59 -5.41
N SER A 191 7.79 -3.81 -5.41
CA SER A 191 6.57 -4.14 -4.67
C SER A 191 6.00 -5.49 -5.10
N MET A 192 5.93 -5.77 -6.41
CA MET A 192 5.44 -7.05 -6.93
C MET A 192 6.36 -8.22 -6.54
N GLU A 193 7.68 -8.01 -6.51
CA GLU A 193 8.63 -9.02 -6.08
C GLU A 193 8.42 -9.41 -4.60
N CYS A 194 8.33 -8.41 -3.72
CA CYS A 194 8.03 -8.64 -2.29
C CYS A 194 6.71 -9.40 -2.10
N LEU A 195 5.67 -9.04 -2.86
CA LEU A 195 4.36 -9.72 -2.79
C LEU A 195 4.45 -11.18 -3.24
N ARG A 196 5.14 -11.47 -4.34
CA ARG A 196 5.29 -12.84 -4.85
C ARG A 196 6.09 -13.72 -3.89
N GLN A 197 7.10 -13.16 -3.25
CA GLN A 197 7.85 -13.85 -2.21
C GLN A 197 6.98 -14.15 -0.98
N ARG A 198 6.14 -13.19 -0.56
CA ARG A 198 5.27 -13.35 0.62
C ARG A 198 4.05 -14.24 0.39
N TYR A 199 3.49 -14.18 -0.82
CA TYR A 199 2.27 -14.87 -1.25
C TYR A 199 2.58 -15.71 -2.51
N PRO A 200 3.35 -16.82 -2.36
CA PRO A 200 3.70 -17.69 -3.48
C PRO A 200 2.47 -18.40 -4.03
N PRO A 201 2.52 -18.86 -5.29
CA PRO A 201 1.43 -19.64 -5.87
C PRO A 201 1.20 -20.94 -5.07
N SER A 202 -0.07 -21.33 -4.93
CA SER A 202 -0.45 -22.60 -4.31
C SER A 202 0.26 -23.76 -5.01
N ARG A 203 0.90 -24.65 -4.24
CA ARG A 203 1.57 -25.83 -4.82
C ARG A 203 0.51 -26.78 -5.41
N PRO A 204 0.73 -27.35 -6.61
CA PRO A 204 -0.25 -28.21 -7.30
C PRO A 204 -0.55 -29.57 -6.66
N GLN A 205 -0.28 -29.78 -5.36
CA GLN A 205 -0.58 -31.04 -4.67
C GLN A 205 -2.03 -31.16 -4.16
N ASP A 206 -2.85 -30.10 -4.23
CA ASP A 206 -4.23 -30.08 -3.71
C ASP A 206 -5.34 -30.47 -4.72
N VAL A 207 -5.01 -30.84 -5.96
CA VAL A 207 -6.04 -31.13 -7.01
C VAL A 207 -6.23 -32.63 -7.28
N ARG A 208 -5.37 -33.51 -6.77
CA ARG A 208 -5.43 -34.95 -7.05
C ARG A 208 -5.93 -35.76 -5.85
N LYS A 209 -7.21 -35.64 -5.49
CA LYS A 209 -7.95 -36.64 -4.69
C LYS A 209 -9.47 -36.41 -4.70
N VAL A 210 -10.06 -36.18 -5.87
CA VAL A 210 -11.52 -36.32 -6.07
C VAL A 210 -11.78 -37.12 -7.35
N GLU A 211 -11.14 -38.27 -7.48
CA GLU A 211 -11.60 -39.30 -8.41
C GLU A 211 -11.40 -40.67 -7.74
N LYS A 212 -12.54 -41.33 -7.50
CA LYS A 212 -12.78 -42.73 -7.06
C LYS A 212 -13.45 -42.83 -5.69
N SER A 213 -14.78 -42.73 -5.73
CA SER A 213 -15.70 -43.58 -4.96
C SER A 213 -16.87 -43.92 -5.87
#